data_AF-A0A444Z8A4-F1
#
_entry.id   AF-A0A444Z8A4-F1
#
_cell.length_a   1.000
_cell.length_b   1.000
_cell.length_c   1.000
_cell.angle_alpha   90.00
_cell.angle_beta   90.00
_cell.angle_gamma   90.00
#
_symmetry.space_group_name_H-M   'P 1'
#
loop_
_entity.id
_entity.type
_entity.pdbx_description
1 polymer ?
#
loop_
_entity_poly.entity_id
_entity_poly.type
_entity_poly.pdbx_seq_one_letter_code
_entity_poly.pdbx_strand_id
1 'polypeptide(L)'
;MLFYASVSRKIVEDIPRGVHMNFLKAERSLHRWALEDLQRIHAAEELASEEGGGVEMHVLEDAGHWVHADNPDGLFRILSSSFW
;
A
#
# COMPACT_ATOMS: atom_id res chain seq x y z
N MET A 1 -7.08 -5.99 22.64
CA MET A 1 -5.96 -6.63 21.91
C MET A 1 -5.84 -5.92 20.57
N LEU A 2 -4.83 -5.06 20.41
CA LEU A 2 -4.57 -4.36 19.14
C LEU A 2 -3.64 -5.25 18.31
N PHE A 3 -4.07 -5.66 17.12
CA PHE A 3 -3.22 -6.35 16.16
C PHE A 3 -2.55 -5.32 15.25
N TYR A 4 -1.23 -5.40 15.13
CA TYR A 4 -0.49 -4.63 14.13
C TYR A 4 -0.41 -5.46 12.85
N ALA A 5 -0.78 -4.85 11.72
CA ALA A 5 -0.45 -5.40 10.42
C ALA A 5 1.04 -5.16 10.16
N SER A 6 1.77 -6.19 9.74
CA SER A 6 3.19 -6.11 9.42
C SER A 6 3.45 -6.41 7.96
N VAL A 7 4.38 -5.65 7.37
CA VAL A 7 4.80 -5.82 5.98
C VAL A 7 6.15 -6.52 5.95
N SER A 8 6.23 -7.65 5.26
CA SER A 8 7.48 -8.42 5.17
C SER A 8 8.56 -7.62 4.46
N ARG A 9 9.76 -7.62 5.05
CA ARG A 9 10.94 -6.93 4.52
C ARG A 9 11.24 -7.30 3.07
N LYS A 10 11.13 -8.60 2.75
CA LYS A 10 11.42 -9.17 1.43
C LYS A 10 10.44 -8.68 0.35
N ILE A 11 9.24 -8.26 0.74
CA ILE A 11 8.23 -7.77 -0.21
C ILE A 11 8.56 -6.36 -0.69
N VAL A 12 9.19 -5.55 0.15
CA VAL A 12 9.40 -4.12 -0.10
C VAL A 12 10.80 -3.82 -0.64
N GLU A 13 11.80 -4.59 -0.22
CA GLU A 13 13.22 -4.32 -0.57
C GLU A 13 13.71 -5.02 -1.85
N ASP A 14 12.96 -5.99 -2.41
CA ASP A 14 13.37 -6.80 -3.57
C ASP A 14 12.22 -6.90 -4.59
N ILE A 15 11.71 -5.74 -5.03
CA ILE A 15 10.61 -5.69 -5.99
C ILE A 15 11.14 -6.02 -7.39
N PRO A 16 10.58 -7.03 -8.08
CA PRO A 16 11.04 -7.38 -9.41
C PRO A 16 10.90 -6.19 -10.36
N ARG A 17 11.89 -6.01 -11.24
CA ARG A 17 11.84 -4.97 -12.28
C ARG A 17 10.57 -5.08 -13.11
N GLY A 18 9.92 -3.94 -13.34
CA GLY A 18 8.65 -3.85 -14.07
C GLY A 18 7.41 -4.21 -13.24
N VAL A 19 7.54 -4.45 -11.94
CA VAL A 19 6.40 -4.60 -11.02
C VAL A 19 6.13 -3.27 -10.31
N HIS A 20 4.86 -2.86 -10.29
CA HIS A 20 4.37 -1.76 -9.47
C HIS A 20 3.60 -2.31 -8.27
N MET A 21 4.00 -1.94 -7.06
CA MET A 21 3.40 -2.41 -5.83
C MET A 21 2.60 -1.30 -5.15
N ASN A 22 1.28 -1.47 -5.10
CA ASN A 22 0.37 -0.54 -4.44
C ASN A 22 0.06 -1.03 -3.02
N PHE A 23 0.48 -0.28 -2.00
CA PHE A 23 0.09 -0.51 -0.60
C PHE A 23 -1.18 0.27 -0.29
N LEU A 24 -2.25 -0.40 0.12
CA LEU A 24 -3.52 0.23 0.44
C LEU A 24 -3.80 0.19 1.94
N LYS A 25 -3.86 1.37 2.57
CA LYS A 25 -4.29 1.52 3.96
C LYS A 25 -5.73 2.05 4.00
N ALA A 26 -6.64 1.29 4.59
CA ALA A 26 -7.97 1.80 4.89
C ALA A 26 -7.90 2.84 6.02
N GLU A 27 -8.46 4.02 5.82
CA GLU A 27 -8.41 5.14 6.77
C GLU A 27 -9.01 4.77 8.12
N ARG A 28 -10.16 4.08 8.11
CA ARG A 28 -10.95 3.76 9.31
C ARG A 28 -10.62 2.38 9.87
N SER A 29 -9.58 1.72 9.38
CA SER A 29 -9.15 0.43 9.88
C SER A 29 -8.69 0.52 11.33
N LEU A 30 -9.22 -0.35 12.19
CA LEU A 30 -8.75 -0.52 13.57
C LEU A 30 -7.41 -1.27 13.64
N HIS A 31 -6.99 -1.90 12.53
CA HIS A 31 -5.69 -2.56 12.41
C HIS A 31 -4.64 -1.53 12.00
N ARG A 32 -3.84 -1.10 12.97
CA ARG A 32 -2.77 -0.14 12.73
C ARG A 32 -1.58 -0.84 12.09
N TRP A 33 -0.88 -0.12 11.24
CA TRP A 33 0.40 -0.56 10.72
C TRP A 33 1.48 -0.10 11.68
N ALA A 34 2.52 -0.91 11.87
CA ALA A 34 3.65 -0.48 12.68
C ALA A 34 4.34 0.72 12.01
N LEU A 35 4.86 1.65 12.80
CA LEU A 35 5.53 2.84 12.26
C LEU A 35 6.74 2.42 11.41
N GLU A 36 7.47 1.38 11.82
CA GLU A 36 8.61 0.89 11.06
C GLU A 36 8.21 0.35 9.68
N ASP A 37 7.00 -0.19 9.54
CA ASP A 37 6.50 -0.69 8.26
C ASP A 37 6.09 0.45 7.33
N LEU A 38 5.47 1.51 7.86
CA LEU A 38 5.16 2.73 7.09
C LEU A 38 6.44 3.41 6.59
N GLN A 39 7.44 3.54 7.46
CA GLN A 39 8.74 4.12 7.08
C GLN A 39 9.44 3.28 6.01
N ARG A 40 9.35 1.95 6.08
CA ARG A 40 9.94 1.06 5.08
C ARG A 40 9.30 1.22 3.71
N ILE A 41 7.98 1.35 3.65
CA ILE A 41 7.25 1.55 2.40
C ILE A 41 7.63 2.89 1.77
N HIS A 42 7.66 3.98 2.54
CA HIS A 42 8.07 5.28 2.00
C HIS A 42 9.52 5.30 1.53
N ALA A 43 10.44 4.65 2.25
CA ALA A 43 11.83 4.52 1.78
C ALA A 43 11.92 3.77 0.45
N ALA A 44 11.10 2.74 0.24
CA ALA A 44 11.06 2.00 -1.02
C ALA A 44 10.37 2.77 -2.16
N GLU A 45 9.36 3.59 -1.85
CA GLU A 45 8.71 4.50 -2.78
C GLU A 45 9.71 5.53 -3.34
N GLU A 46 10.55 6.12 -2.47
CA GLU A 46 11.64 7.01 -2.90
C GLU A 46 12.64 6.29 -3.81
N LEU A 47 13.10 5.09 -3.42
CA LEU A 47 14.09 4.31 -4.18
C LEU A 47 13.55 3.81 -5.53
N ALA A 48 12.31 3.33 -5.58
CA ALA A 48 11.74 2.74 -6.78
C ALA A 48 11.47 3.77 -7.89
N SER A 49 11.27 5.05 -7.51
CA SER A 49 11.09 6.16 -8.46
C SER A 49 12.26 6.32 -9.45
N GLU A 50 13.45 5.83 -9.07
CA GLU A 50 14.67 5.92 -9.87
C GLU A 50 14.89 4.71 -10.80
N GLU A 51 14.22 3.56 -10.56
CA GLU A 51 14.55 2.27 -11.20
C GLU A 51 13.50 1.74 -12.19
N GLY A 52 12.40 2.46 -12.44
CA GLY A 52 11.37 2.07 -13.42
C GLY A 52 10.47 0.89 -12.98
N GLY A 53 10.57 0.48 -11.71
CA GLY A 53 9.48 -0.12 -10.95
C GLY A 53 8.80 0.94 -10.09
N GLY A 54 7.89 0.57 -9.19
CA GLY A 54 7.37 1.56 -8.24
C GLY A 54 6.71 0.93 -7.02
N VAL A 55 6.87 1.61 -5.89
CA VAL A 55 6.10 1.39 -4.68
C VAL A 55 5.28 2.64 -4.48
N GLU A 56 3.99 2.49 -4.22
CA GLU A 56 3.14 3.63 -3.91
C GLU A 56 2.24 3.28 -2.73
N MET A 57 2.15 4.19 -1.76
CA MET A 57 1.24 4.02 -0.63
C MET A 57 -0.01 4.89 -0.79
N HIS A 58 -1.16 4.23 -0.78
CA HIS A 58 -2.47 4.84 -0.89
C HIS A 58 -3.22 4.76 0.43
N VAL A 59 -3.93 5.83 0.77
CA VAL A 59 -4.96 5.78 1.82
C VAL A 59 -6.33 5.74 1.15
N LEU A 60 -7.12 4.71 1.43
CA LEU A 60 -8.51 4.65 1.01
C LEU A 60 -9.39 5.30 2.07
N GLU A 61 -9.85 6.50 1.75
CA GLU A 61 -10.77 7.29 2.57
C GLU A 61 -12.09 6.55 2.80
N ASP A 62 -12.68 6.76 3.98
CA ASP A 62 -13.96 6.19 4.40
C ASP A 62 -14.05 4.65 4.34
N ALA A 63 -12.92 3.94 4.28
CA ALA A 63 -12.87 2.48 4.25
C ALA A 63 -12.37 1.87 5.56
N GLY A 64 -13.01 0.76 5.97
CA GLY A 64 -12.62 -0.09 7.09
C GLY A 64 -11.94 -1.37 6.61
N HIS A 65 -12.27 -2.51 7.24
CA HIS A 65 -11.64 -3.79 6.90
C HIS A 65 -12.09 -4.33 5.53
N TRP A 66 -13.30 -3.97 5.08
CA TRP A 66 -13.91 -4.49 3.86
C TRP A 66 -13.86 -3.45 2.75
N VAL A 67 -12.64 -3.10 2.33
CA VAL A 67 -12.34 -1.97 1.43
C VAL A 67 -13.18 -1.94 0.14
N HIS A 68 -13.49 -3.09 -0.44
CA HIS A 68 -14.27 -3.19 -1.67
C HIS A 68 -15.77 -2.94 -1.46
N ALA A 69 -16.28 -3.18 -0.25
CA ALA A 69 -17.66 -2.90 0.11
C ALA A 69 -17.80 -1.45 0.61
N ASP A 70 -16.81 -0.97 1.35
CA ASP A 70 -16.84 0.34 1.99
C ASP A 70 -16.61 1.48 0.98
N ASN A 71 -15.66 1.35 0.05
CA ASN A 71 -15.35 2.38 -0.96
C ASN A 71 -14.88 1.75 -2.29
N PRO A 72 -15.81 1.15 -3.08
CA PRO A 72 -15.47 0.50 -4.35
C PRO A 72 -14.93 1.48 -5.40
N ASP A 73 -15.48 2.71 -5.47
CA ASP A 73 -15.08 3.71 -6.47
C ASP A 73 -13.66 4.24 -6.21
N GLY A 74 -13.33 4.54 -4.95
CA GLY A 74 -11.99 4.95 -4.54
C GLY A 74 -10.96 3.85 -4.77
N LEU A 75 -11.33 2.60 -4.46
CA LEU A 75 -10.48 1.44 -4.73
C LEU A 75 -10.23 1.29 -6.24
N PHE A 76 -11.27 1.40 -7.06
CA PHE A 76 -11.14 1.32 -8.52
C PHE A 76 -10.24 2.43 -9.06
N ARG A 77 -10.40 3.68 -8.57
CA ARG A 77 -9.54 4.80 -8.98
C ARG A 77 -8.06 4.52 -8.73
N ILE A 78 -7.72 3.98 -7.57
CA ILE A 78 -6.34 3.63 -7.20
C ILE A 78 -5.80 2.52 -8.11
N LEU A 79 -6.57 1.46 -8.34
CA LEU A 79 -6.13 0.33 -9.15
C LEU A 79 -6.09 0.64 -10.65
N SER A 80 -6.83 1.66 -11.10
CA SER A 80 -7.00 1.96 -12.51
C SER A 80 -5.67 2.11 -13.26
N SER A 81 -4.67 2.76 -12.65
CA SER A 81 -3.32 2.95 -13.21
C SER A 81 -2.58 1.66 -13.59
N SER A 82 -3.00 0.52 -13.04
CA SER A 82 -2.34 -0.78 -13.22
C SER A 82 -2.93 -1.63 -14.36
N PHE A 83 -3.99 -1.18 -15.03
CA PHE A 83 -4.67 -1.94 -16.08
C PHE A 83 -4.25 -1.58 -17.52
N TRP A 84 -3.29 -0.68 -17.70
CA TRP A 84 -2.85 -0.17 -19.02
C TRP A 84 -1.37 -0.45 -19.30
#